data_AF-A0A9W6WN55-F1
#
_entry.id   AF-A0A9W6WN55-F1
#
_cell.length_a   1.000
_cell.length_b   1.000
_cell.length_c   1.000
_cell.angle_alpha   90.00
_cell.angle_beta   90.00
_cell.angle_gamma   90.00
#
_symmetry.space_group_name_H-M   'P 1'
#
loop_
_entity.id
_entity.type
_entity.pdbx_description
1 polymer ?
#
loop_
_entity_poly.entity_id
_entity_poly.type
_entity_poly.pdbx_seq_one_letter_code
_entity_poly.pdbx_strand_id
1 'polypeptide(L)'
;MADTYEHVSTHASLDEAVVALHSIDASDYVVAYNYGSVSVGKVYRCVSHENCPRRLRIVEVHDEDEEIPVTYHLQLSEDHGTQATNKRRAGITLALRGEVDALLVEGTDPKKCRAILQSRYERHPVMRAKIPNEKQLLNRRMTLLRRGDAFPLRRGRKRVRPSRSVATPSNVDAEESSSSTVEDFDDHRQEEVSVGKLDAEEEERFDKVKLMEEFAALPGRPVFWSILKKIRFIDEKSGSIVTEWITGQVVGWTTNNGSPTAWVVKFSDGEKRSLGREELADEIRAAAKMGLNVTGRPRDL
;
A
#
# COMPACT_ATOMS: atom_id res chain seq x y z
N MET A 1 -32.31 -20.65 -4.40
CA MET A 1 -31.76 -19.69 -5.38
C MET A 1 -30.26 -19.77 -5.22
N ALA A 2 -29.50 -19.97 -6.29
CA ALA A 2 -28.04 -20.01 -6.21
C ALA A 2 -27.55 -18.57 -6.11
N ASP A 3 -26.87 -18.22 -5.03
CA ASP A 3 -26.26 -16.89 -4.88
C ASP A 3 -25.24 -16.71 -6.02
N THR A 4 -25.55 -15.81 -6.96
CA THR A 4 -24.64 -15.49 -8.07
C THR A 4 -23.51 -14.63 -7.52
N TYR A 5 -22.28 -15.12 -7.63
CA TYR A 5 -21.09 -14.38 -7.23
C TYR A 5 -20.40 -13.81 -8.46
N GLU A 6 -20.17 -12.51 -8.45
CA GLU A 6 -19.44 -11.78 -9.49
C GLU A 6 -17.98 -11.59 -9.07
N HIS A 7 -17.08 -11.77 -10.03
CA HIS A 7 -15.67 -11.50 -9.85
C HIS A 7 -15.40 -10.00 -9.76
N VAL A 8 -14.58 -9.58 -8.80
CA VAL A 8 -14.25 -8.18 -8.53
C VAL A 8 -12.79 -7.88 -8.83
N SER A 9 -11.90 -8.71 -8.31
CA SER A 9 -10.47 -8.52 -8.42
C SER A 9 -9.70 -9.81 -8.16
N THR A 10 -8.53 -9.91 -8.78
CA THR A 10 -7.56 -11.00 -8.60
C THR A 10 -6.37 -10.50 -7.78
N HIS A 11 -5.88 -11.32 -6.87
CA HIS A 11 -4.77 -11.01 -5.98
C HIS A 11 -3.76 -12.14 -5.94
N ALA A 12 -2.49 -11.81 -5.72
CA ALA A 12 -1.42 -12.80 -5.66
C ALA A 12 -1.33 -13.52 -4.30
N SER A 13 -2.01 -13.00 -3.27
CA SER A 13 -2.03 -13.62 -1.95
C SER A 13 -3.37 -13.45 -1.23
N LEU A 14 -3.66 -14.38 -0.30
CA LEU A 14 -4.85 -14.31 0.54
C LEU A 14 -4.89 -13.03 1.40
N ASP A 15 -3.75 -12.62 1.96
CA ASP A 15 -3.67 -11.42 2.80
C ASP A 15 -4.03 -10.15 2.01
N GLU A 16 -3.57 -10.07 0.76
CA GLU A 16 -3.90 -8.98 -0.16
C GLU A 16 -5.39 -8.98 -0.51
N ALA A 17 -5.95 -10.13 -0.86
CA ALA A 17 -7.39 -10.28 -1.12
C ALA A 17 -8.24 -9.87 0.09
N VAL A 18 -7.79 -10.20 1.30
CA VAL A 18 -8.46 -9.78 2.55
C VAL A 18 -8.37 -8.26 2.75
N VAL A 19 -7.25 -7.63 2.43
CA VAL A 19 -7.12 -6.16 2.47
C VAL A 19 -8.06 -5.52 1.45
N ALA A 20 -8.08 -6.01 0.21
CA ALA A 20 -8.97 -5.54 -0.84
C ALA A 20 -10.45 -5.66 -0.47
N LEU A 21 -10.85 -6.79 0.14
CA LEU A 21 -12.18 -6.99 0.70
C LEU A 21 -12.56 -5.90 1.69
N HIS A 22 -11.62 -5.48 2.53
CA HIS A 22 -11.85 -4.41 3.50
C HIS A 22 -11.80 -2.99 2.90
N SER A 23 -11.45 -2.84 1.62
CA SER A 23 -11.37 -1.57 0.90
C SER A 23 -12.51 -1.37 -0.12
N ILE A 24 -13.29 -2.42 -0.40
CA ILE A 24 -14.26 -2.45 -1.51
C ILE A 24 -15.34 -1.36 -1.45
N ASP A 25 -15.85 -1.06 -0.26
CA ASP A 25 -16.87 -0.03 -0.03
C ASP A 25 -16.75 0.49 1.41
N ALA A 26 -17.60 1.44 1.82
CA ALA A 26 -17.53 2.04 3.15
C ALA A 26 -18.04 1.13 4.29
N SER A 27 -18.57 -0.05 3.98
CA SER A 27 -19.17 -0.96 4.95
C SER A 27 -18.12 -1.79 5.69
N ASP A 28 -18.56 -2.31 6.84
CA ASP A 28 -17.80 -3.24 7.66
C ASP A 28 -18.24 -4.68 7.37
N TYR A 29 -17.25 -5.55 7.21
CA TYR A 29 -17.43 -6.97 6.94
C TYR A 29 -16.80 -7.82 8.04
N VAL A 30 -17.50 -8.89 8.40
CA VAL A 30 -17.01 -9.91 9.34
C VAL A 30 -17.18 -11.29 8.73
N VAL A 31 -16.38 -12.26 9.18
CA VAL A 31 -16.53 -13.66 8.78
C VAL A 31 -17.93 -14.14 9.20
N ALA A 32 -18.66 -14.71 8.24
CA ALA A 32 -19.99 -15.27 8.44
C ALA A 32 -19.89 -16.77 8.73
N TYR A 33 -19.31 -17.50 7.79
CA TYR A 33 -19.09 -18.94 7.85
C TYR A 33 -17.94 -19.31 6.91
N ASN A 34 -17.39 -20.50 7.12
CA ASN A 34 -16.44 -21.09 6.20
C ASN A 34 -17.20 -22.00 5.23
N TYR A 35 -16.74 -22.07 3.98
CA TYR A 35 -17.17 -23.05 3.00
C TYR A 35 -15.92 -23.78 2.49
N GLY A 36 -15.97 -25.10 2.35
CA GLY A 36 -14.77 -25.88 2.03
C GLY A 36 -13.82 -26.09 3.21
N SER A 37 -12.57 -26.47 2.92
CA SER A 37 -11.55 -26.78 3.93
C SER A 37 -11.20 -25.53 4.77
N VAL A 38 -10.76 -25.76 6.02
CA VAL A 38 -10.70 -24.79 7.13
C VAL A 38 -9.91 -23.50 6.82
N SER A 39 -9.05 -23.49 5.80
CA SER A 39 -8.16 -22.38 5.47
C SER A 39 -8.60 -21.49 4.30
N VAL A 40 -9.36 -22.00 3.31
CA VAL A 40 -9.45 -21.35 1.99
C VAL A 40 -10.77 -20.63 1.75
N GLY A 41 -11.92 -21.26 2.00
CA GLY A 41 -13.21 -20.63 1.70
C GLY A 41 -13.80 -19.93 2.93
N LYS A 42 -13.65 -18.60 2.98
CA LYS A 42 -14.35 -17.75 3.97
C LYS A 42 -15.39 -16.90 3.26
N VAL A 43 -16.62 -16.93 3.76
CA VAL A 43 -17.65 -15.96 3.37
C VAL A 43 -17.71 -14.87 4.42
N TYR A 44 -17.76 -13.63 3.96
CA TYR A 44 -17.87 -12.42 4.74
C TYR A 44 -19.26 -11.83 4.56
N ARG A 45 -19.86 -11.38 5.65
CA ARG A 45 -21.15 -10.68 5.66
C ARG A 45 -20.98 -9.24 6.08
N CYS A 46 -21.78 -8.37 5.48
CA CYS A 46 -21.92 -7.00 5.92
C CYS A 46 -22.52 -6.95 7.32
N VAL A 47 -21.97 -6.10 8.19
CA VAL A 47 -22.55 -5.76 9.50
C VAL A 47 -23.05 -4.33 9.56
N SER A 48 -22.79 -3.52 8.54
CA SER A 48 -23.25 -2.13 8.46
C SER A 48 -24.73 -2.01 8.15
N HIS A 49 -25.36 -3.04 7.56
CA HIS A 49 -26.80 -3.05 7.26
C HIS A 49 -27.53 -4.22 7.95
N GLU A 50 -28.81 -4.01 8.26
CA GLU A 50 -29.69 -4.99 8.90
C GLU A 50 -30.11 -6.04 7.89
N ASN A 51 -30.00 -7.32 8.25
CA ASN A 51 -30.30 -8.46 7.37
C ASN A 51 -29.70 -8.30 5.97
N CYS A 52 -28.51 -7.70 5.89
CA CYS A 52 -27.89 -7.36 4.61
C CYS A 52 -27.67 -8.62 3.76
N PRO A 53 -28.12 -8.66 2.49
CA PRO A 53 -27.87 -9.80 1.62
C PRO A 53 -26.43 -9.85 1.12
N ARG A 54 -25.76 -8.70 0.93
CA ARG A 54 -24.36 -8.61 0.49
C ARG A 54 -23.44 -9.65 1.15
N ARG A 55 -22.88 -10.56 0.35
CA ARG A 55 -21.79 -11.47 0.76
C ARG A 55 -20.57 -11.26 -0.10
N LEU A 56 -19.41 -11.46 0.51
CA LEU A 56 -18.13 -11.51 -0.19
C LEU A 56 -17.45 -12.82 0.12
N ARG A 57 -16.71 -13.35 -0.85
CA ARG A 57 -15.87 -14.53 -0.64
C ARG A 57 -14.55 -14.34 -1.36
N ILE A 58 -13.53 -15.04 -0.88
CA ILE A 58 -12.24 -15.12 -1.55
C ILE A 58 -12.09 -16.57 -1.99
N VAL A 59 -11.87 -16.77 -3.28
CA VAL A 59 -11.71 -18.08 -3.91
C VAL A 59 -10.26 -18.22 -4.34
N GLU A 60 -9.60 -19.30 -3.92
CA GLU A 60 -8.31 -19.69 -4.47
C GLU A 60 -8.54 -20.34 -5.84
N VAL A 61 -7.82 -19.84 -6.85
CA VAL A 61 -7.88 -20.31 -8.23
C VAL A 61 -6.49 -20.82 -8.58
N HIS A 62 -6.45 -22.04 -9.08
CA HIS A 62 -5.23 -22.66 -9.59
C HIS A 62 -5.29 -22.64 -11.10
N ASP A 63 -4.29 -22.03 -11.73
CA ASP A 63 -4.12 -22.07 -13.17
C ASP A 63 -2.65 -22.42 -13.47
N GLU A 64 -2.42 -23.65 -13.93
CA GLU A 64 -1.07 -24.17 -14.17
C GLU A 64 -0.41 -23.55 -15.42
N ASP A 65 -1.19 -22.90 -16.29
CA ASP A 65 -0.71 -22.25 -17.51
C ASP A 65 -0.41 -20.75 -17.28
N GLU A 66 -0.83 -20.16 -16.15
CA GLU A 66 -0.54 -18.78 -15.78
C GLU A 66 0.81 -18.63 -15.04
N GLU A 67 1.44 -17.46 -15.19
CA GLU A 67 2.72 -17.15 -14.55
C GLU A 67 2.65 -17.15 -13.01
N ILE A 68 1.46 -16.93 -12.44
CA ILE A 68 1.18 -17.09 -11.02
C ILE A 68 0.22 -18.28 -10.87
N PRO A 69 0.70 -19.47 -10.45
CA PRO A 69 -0.09 -20.69 -10.49
C PRO A 69 -1.23 -20.72 -9.46
N VAL A 70 -1.21 -19.81 -8.48
CA VAL A 70 -2.24 -19.68 -7.46
C VAL A 70 -2.60 -18.22 -7.29
N THR A 71 -3.84 -17.87 -7.62
CA THR A 71 -4.40 -16.54 -7.43
C THR A 71 -5.62 -16.57 -6.53
N TYR A 72 -5.96 -15.42 -5.96
CA TYR A 72 -7.07 -15.26 -5.02
C TYR A 72 -8.09 -14.28 -5.59
N HIS A 73 -9.25 -14.81 -5.97
CA HIS A 73 -10.33 -14.04 -6.55
C HIS A 73 -11.27 -13.52 -5.46
N LEU A 74 -11.35 -12.20 -5.31
CA LEU A 74 -12.39 -11.57 -4.52
C LEU A 74 -13.69 -11.57 -5.34
N GLN A 75 -14.74 -12.11 -4.75
CA GLN A 75 -16.06 -12.16 -5.37
C GLN A 75 -17.11 -11.56 -4.46
N LEU A 76 -18.09 -10.87 -5.04
CA LEU A 76 -19.22 -10.25 -4.36
C LEU A 76 -20.53 -10.87 -4.82
N SER A 77 -21.58 -10.74 -4.03
CA SER A 77 -22.94 -11.17 -4.35
C SER A 77 -23.90 -10.11 -3.86
N GLU A 78 -25.00 -9.90 -4.58
CA GLU A 78 -26.13 -9.01 -4.28
C GLU A 78 -25.74 -7.59 -3.85
N ASP A 79 -26.67 -6.65 -3.84
CA ASP A 79 -26.39 -5.31 -3.33
C ASP A 79 -26.56 -5.23 -1.80
N HIS A 80 -26.16 -4.11 -1.21
CA HIS A 80 -26.43 -3.88 0.20
C HIS A 80 -27.93 -3.75 0.48
N GLY A 81 -28.33 -4.16 1.67
CA GLY A 81 -29.63 -3.78 2.22
C GLY A 81 -29.67 -2.28 2.50
N THR A 82 -30.87 -1.70 2.51
CA THR A 82 -31.06 -0.25 2.66
C THR A 82 -31.04 0.23 4.11
N GLN A 83 -31.27 -0.67 5.08
CA GLN A 83 -31.37 -0.32 6.49
C GLN A 83 -30.00 -0.38 7.18
N ALA A 84 -29.46 0.77 7.56
CA ALA A 84 -28.20 0.85 8.29
C ALA A 84 -28.35 0.41 9.76
N THR A 85 -27.30 -0.22 10.30
CA THR A 85 -27.19 -0.53 11.73
C THR A 85 -26.06 0.27 12.38
N ASN A 86 -26.11 0.35 13.70
CA ASN A 86 -25.02 0.92 14.50
C ASN A 86 -23.90 -0.09 14.80
N LYS A 87 -23.96 -1.31 14.26
CA LYS A 87 -22.92 -2.32 14.47
C LYS A 87 -21.69 -1.92 13.67
N ARG A 88 -20.53 -1.99 14.32
CA ARG A 88 -19.22 -1.69 13.73
C ARG A 88 -18.28 -2.85 13.99
N ARG A 89 -17.33 -3.04 13.08
CA ARG A 89 -16.23 -3.97 13.34
C ARG A 89 -15.39 -3.45 14.51
N ALA A 90 -14.97 -4.35 15.40
CA ALA A 90 -14.06 -4.01 16.46
C ALA A 90 -12.64 -3.75 15.91
N GLY A 91 -11.99 -2.70 16.41
CA GLY A 91 -10.61 -2.36 16.04
C GLY A 91 -10.49 -1.52 14.78
N ILE A 92 -9.27 -1.44 14.23
CA ILE A 92 -8.94 -0.70 13.01
C ILE A 92 -9.16 -1.61 11.81
N THR A 93 -9.82 -1.09 10.76
CA THR A 93 -10.05 -1.87 9.53
C THR A 93 -8.72 -2.32 8.92
N LEU A 94 -8.70 -3.49 8.26
CA LEU A 94 -7.45 -4.01 7.69
C LEU A 94 -6.92 -3.11 6.57
N ALA A 95 -7.83 -2.47 5.83
CA ALA A 95 -7.50 -1.49 4.80
C ALA A 95 -6.61 -0.32 5.27
N LEU A 96 -6.71 0.07 6.55
CA LEU A 96 -5.93 1.19 7.12
C LEU A 96 -4.92 0.75 8.18
N ARG A 97 -4.93 -0.52 8.57
CA ARG A 97 -4.14 -0.99 9.71
C ARG A 97 -2.64 -0.89 9.46
N GLY A 98 -2.18 -1.33 8.28
CA GLY A 98 -0.75 -1.27 7.93
C GLY A 98 -0.22 0.16 7.91
N GLU A 99 -0.97 1.07 7.32
CA GLU A 99 -0.61 2.49 7.25
C GLU A 99 -0.62 3.17 8.63
N VAL A 100 -1.64 2.88 9.46
CA VAL A 100 -1.67 3.35 10.85
C VAL A 100 -0.46 2.83 11.61
N ASP A 101 -0.11 1.56 11.44
CA ASP A 101 1.02 0.95 12.14
C ASP A 101 2.32 1.64 11.72
N ALA A 102 2.56 1.84 10.42
CA ALA A 102 3.73 2.55 9.91
C ALA A 102 3.88 3.94 10.54
N LEU A 103 2.81 4.75 10.50
CA LEU A 103 2.81 6.09 11.10
C LEU A 103 3.12 6.05 12.61
N LEU A 104 2.53 5.10 13.34
CA LEU A 104 2.72 4.99 14.78
C LEU A 104 4.11 4.46 15.16
N VAL A 105 4.68 3.54 14.38
CA VAL A 105 6.03 2.99 14.52
C VAL A 105 7.08 4.08 14.32
N GLU A 106 6.89 4.94 13.32
CA GLU A 106 7.69 6.16 13.09
C GLU A 106 7.59 7.19 14.23
N GLY A 107 6.73 6.94 15.21
CA GLY A 107 6.57 7.76 16.40
C GLY A 107 5.52 8.87 16.26
N THR A 108 4.79 8.92 15.15
CA THR A 108 3.73 9.91 14.92
C THR A 108 2.70 9.89 16.04
N ASP A 109 2.33 11.07 16.53
CA ASP A 109 1.29 11.22 17.55
C ASP A 109 -0.09 10.78 16.98
N PRO A 110 -0.96 10.10 17.75
CA PRO A 110 -2.28 9.66 17.29
C PRO A 110 -3.14 10.76 16.65
N LYS A 111 -3.08 12.00 17.15
CA LYS A 111 -3.82 13.13 16.55
C LYS A 111 -3.27 13.50 15.18
N LYS A 112 -1.94 13.54 15.06
CA LYS A 112 -1.26 13.79 13.78
C LYS A 112 -1.50 12.66 12.80
N CYS A 113 -1.45 11.40 13.25
CA CYS A 113 -1.77 10.23 12.44
C CYS A 113 -3.16 10.35 11.82
N ARG A 114 -4.19 10.69 12.61
CA ARG A 114 -5.54 10.92 12.09
C ARG A 114 -5.60 12.06 11.05
N ALA A 115 -4.92 13.18 11.30
CA ALA A 115 -4.88 14.30 10.36
C ALA A 115 -4.19 13.93 9.03
N ILE A 116 -3.10 13.16 9.08
CA ILE A 116 -2.40 12.65 7.89
C ILE A 116 -3.35 11.76 7.08
N LEU A 117 -4.04 10.82 7.72
CA LEU A 117 -5.01 9.95 7.05
C LEU A 117 -6.16 10.74 6.42
N GLN A 118 -6.67 11.77 7.11
CA GLN A 118 -7.74 12.63 6.57
C GLN A 118 -7.31 13.40 5.33
N SER A 119 -6.08 13.95 5.33
CA SER A 119 -5.53 14.65 4.17
C SER A 119 -5.24 13.68 3.02
N ARG A 120 -4.67 12.50 3.31
CA ARG A 120 -4.35 11.51 2.28
C ARG A 120 -5.60 10.97 1.57
N TYR A 121 -6.67 10.72 2.32
CA TYR A 121 -7.93 10.19 1.78
C TYR A 121 -8.98 11.28 1.55
N GLU A 122 -8.57 12.53 1.35
CA GLU A 122 -9.49 13.65 1.17
C GLU A 122 -10.47 13.43 0.00
N ARG A 123 -9.95 12.89 -1.12
CA ARG A 123 -10.71 12.58 -2.35
C ARG A 123 -11.27 11.16 -2.39
N HIS A 124 -11.08 10.36 -1.34
CA HIS A 124 -11.51 8.96 -1.29
C HIS A 124 -12.56 8.75 -0.20
N PRO A 125 -13.86 8.99 -0.47
CA PRO A 125 -14.91 8.97 0.55
C PRO A 125 -15.04 7.61 1.26
N VAL A 126 -14.86 6.52 0.53
CA VAL A 126 -14.87 5.14 1.06
C VAL A 126 -13.81 4.95 2.14
N MET A 127 -12.57 5.33 1.85
CA MET A 127 -11.46 5.19 2.81
C MET A 127 -11.58 6.17 3.97
N ARG A 128 -12.03 7.39 3.68
CA ARG A 128 -12.26 8.43 4.69
C ARG A 128 -13.28 8.02 5.74
N ALA A 129 -14.34 7.29 5.35
CA ALA A 129 -15.33 6.75 6.28
C ALA A 129 -14.74 5.73 7.27
N LYS A 130 -13.61 5.11 6.93
CA LYS A 130 -12.96 4.07 7.76
C LYS A 130 -11.87 4.60 8.68
N ILE A 131 -11.56 5.89 8.62
CA ILE A 131 -10.47 6.50 9.40
C ILE A 131 -10.70 6.26 10.90
N PRO A 132 -9.76 5.60 11.61
CA PRO A 132 -9.91 5.30 13.02
C PRO A 132 -10.05 6.56 13.89
N ASN A 133 -10.84 6.44 14.94
CA ASN A 133 -10.92 7.46 15.98
C ASN A 133 -9.66 7.50 16.85
N GLU A 134 -9.49 8.61 17.57
CA GLU A 134 -8.29 8.83 18.40
C GLU A 134 -8.10 7.72 19.44
N LYS A 135 -9.19 7.21 20.03
CA LYS A 135 -9.16 6.09 20.99
C LYS A 135 -8.62 4.80 20.35
N GLN A 136 -9.04 4.48 19.12
CA GLN A 136 -8.54 3.31 18.38
C GLN A 136 -7.03 3.45 18.09
N LEU A 137 -6.57 4.64 17.69
CA LEU A 137 -5.16 4.91 17.42
C LEU A 137 -4.30 4.83 18.69
N LEU A 138 -4.79 5.37 19.82
CA LEU A 138 -4.14 5.25 21.12
C LEU A 138 -4.01 3.79 21.55
N ASN A 139 -5.11 3.02 21.46
CA ASN A 139 -5.10 1.60 21.79
C ASN A 139 -4.14 0.81 20.89
N ARG A 140 -4.10 1.15 19.59
CA ARG A 140 -3.18 0.50 18.65
C ARG A 140 -1.73 0.80 18.99
N ARG A 141 -1.41 2.06 19.29
CA ARG A 141 -0.07 2.47 19.74
C ARG A 141 0.37 1.71 20.98
N MET A 142 -0.49 1.60 21.99
CA MET A 142 -0.18 0.82 23.20
C MET A 142 0.07 -0.66 22.89
N THR A 143 -0.63 -1.21 21.90
CA THR A 143 -0.40 -2.57 21.43
C THR A 143 0.97 -2.72 20.76
N LEU A 144 1.36 -1.77 19.91
CA LEU A 144 2.68 -1.76 19.24
C LEU A 144 3.83 -1.57 20.24
N LEU A 145 3.66 -0.69 21.24
CA LEU A 145 4.63 -0.50 22.33
C LEU A 145 4.85 -1.79 23.12
N ARG A 146 3.78 -2.52 23.45
CA ARG A 146 3.88 -3.82 24.16
C ARG A 146 4.59 -4.90 23.34
N ARG A 147 4.55 -4.81 22.01
CA ARG A 147 5.25 -5.72 21.10
C ARG A 147 6.71 -5.36 20.86
N GLY A 148 7.14 -4.17 21.27
CA GLY A 148 8.47 -3.64 20.98
C GLY A 148 8.61 -3.01 19.59
N ASP A 149 7.50 -2.87 18.86
CA ASP A 149 7.49 -2.38 17.48
C ASP A 149 7.55 -0.84 17.39
N ALA A 150 7.14 -0.13 18.45
CA ALA A 150 7.07 1.33 18.47
C ALA A 150 7.94 1.94 19.57
N PHE A 151 8.44 3.16 19.33
CA PHE A 151 9.20 3.90 20.33
C PHE A 151 8.30 4.77 21.23
N PRO A 152 8.64 4.93 22.53
CA PRO A 152 7.98 5.88 23.39
C PRO A 152 8.02 7.29 22.78
N LEU A 153 6.93 8.05 22.90
CA LEU A 153 6.99 9.48 22.60
C LEU A 153 8.11 10.10 23.44
N ARG A 154 9.04 10.80 22.79
CA ARG A 154 10.00 11.66 23.50
C ARG A 154 9.19 12.66 24.33
N ARG A 155 9.06 12.41 25.64
CA ARG A 155 8.52 13.40 26.57
C ARG A 155 9.44 14.61 26.49
N GLY A 156 8.99 15.66 25.83
CA GLY A 156 9.70 16.93 25.83
C GLY A 156 9.94 17.35 27.28
N ARG A 157 11.21 17.44 27.69
CA ARG A 157 11.58 18.18 28.90
C ARG A 157 10.93 19.55 28.77
N LYS A 158 10.02 19.89 29.69
CA LYS A 158 9.46 21.24 29.81
C LYS A 158 10.63 22.23 29.85
N ARG A 159 10.84 22.99 28.77
CA ARG A 159 11.70 24.16 28.79
C ARG A 159 11.09 25.13 29.78
N VAL A 160 11.80 25.38 30.87
CA VAL A 160 11.54 26.47 31.81
C VAL A 160 11.60 27.76 31.01
N ARG A 161 10.52 28.55 31.02
CA ARG A 161 10.49 29.91 30.47
C ARG A 161 11.36 30.83 31.32
N PRO A 162 12.16 31.72 30.71
CA PRO A 162 12.43 33.03 31.28
C PRO A 162 11.52 34.08 30.64
N SER A 163 11.07 34.99 31.49
CA SER A 163 10.15 36.10 31.22
C SER A 163 10.87 37.36 30.71
N ARG A 164 10.37 37.90 29.58
CA ARG A 164 9.96 39.30 29.29
C ARG A 164 10.91 40.49 29.61
N SER A 165 11.27 41.28 28.58
CA SER A 165 10.97 42.74 28.43
C SER A 165 11.54 43.30 27.09
N VAL A 166 10.71 43.90 26.19
CA VAL A 166 10.51 45.35 25.86
C VAL A 166 11.74 45.98 25.14
N ALA A 167 11.74 46.69 23.99
CA ALA A 167 10.80 47.55 23.25
C ALA A 167 11.10 47.65 21.72
N THR A 168 10.14 48.15 20.94
CA THR A 168 10.10 48.65 19.52
C THR A 168 10.72 50.08 19.37
N PRO A 169 10.74 50.84 18.22
CA PRO A 169 10.19 50.67 16.84
C PRO A 169 11.05 51.24 15.65
N SER A 170 10.41 51.36 14.46
CA SER A 170 10.66 52.22 13.25
C SER A 170 11.34 51.51 12.05
N ASN A 171 10.69 51.30 10.90
CA ASN A 171 10.20 52.16 9.78
C ASN A 171 11.19 52.14 8.59
N VAL A 172 10.76 51.73 7.39
CA VAL A 172 10.62 52.52 6.12
C VAL A 172 10.63 51.64 4.85
N ASP A 173 9.68 51.94 3.95
CA ASP A 173 9.69 51.97 2.46
C ASP A 173 10.10 50.73 1.64
N ALA A 174 9.73 50.51 0.38
CA ALA A 174 8.67 50.87 -0.58
C ALA A 174 9.16 50.30 -1.95
N GLU A 175 8.29 50.27 -2.98
CA GLU A 175 8.58 50.05 -4.43
C GLU A 175 8.86 48.57 -4.85
N GLU A 176 7.93 47.89 -5.54
CA GLU A 176 7.56 47.97 -6.97
C GLU A 176 8.64 47.47 -7.96
N SER A 177 8.33 46.38 -8.69
CA SER A 177 8.43 46.37 -10.15
C SER A 177 7.90 45.10 -10.80
N SER A 178 7.16 45.35 -11.87
CA SER A 178 6.32 44.51 -12.71
C SER A 178 7.07 43.73 -13.81
N SER A 179 6.35 42.79 -14.44
CA SER A 179 6.28 42.51 -15.91
C SER A 179 5.97 41.01 -16.12
N SER A 180 4.74 40.58 -16.42
CA SER A 180 4.08 40.47 -17.76
C SER A 180 4.93 39.70 -18.80
N THR A 181 4.44 38.78 -19.65
CA THR A 181 3.21 38.81 -20.48
C THR A 181 3.05 37.44 -21.21
N VAL A 182 1.82 36.90 -21.28
CA VAL A 182 1.04 36.23 -22.38
C VAL A 182 1.69 35.25 -23.39
N GLU A 183 1.05 34.31 -24.11
CA GLU A 183 -0.32 33.82 -24.45
C GLU A 183 -0.09 32.47 -25.21
N ASP A 184 -0.84 31.38 -24.98
CA ASP A 184 -2.08 30.93 -25.67
C ASP A 184 -1.87 30.20 -27.03
N PHE A 185 -2.42 28.99 -27.19
CA PHE A 185 -2.96 28.39 -28.45
C PHE A 185 -3.51 26.94 -28.27
N ASP A 186 -4.85 26.79 -28.36
CA ASP A 186 -5.72 25.84 -29.12
C ASP A 186 -5.13 24.55 -29.75
N ASP A 187 -5.83 23.46 -30.11
CA ASP A 187 -7.12 22.78 -29.90
C ASP A 187 -7.07 21.51 -30.83
N HIS A 188 -7.93 20.52 -30.58
CA HIS A 188 -8.40 19.42 -31.45
C HIS A 188 -7.69 18.05 -31.45
N ARG A 189 -8.27 17.14 -30.64
CA ARG A 189 -9.00 15.90 -31.02
C ARG A 189 -8.36 14.94 -32.04
N GLN A 190 -8.04 13.72 -31.60
CA GLN A 190 -8.45 12.43 -32.22
C GLN A 190 -8.00 11.21 -31.38
N GLU A 191 -8.94 10.30 -31.15
CA GLU A 191 -8.73 8.92 -30.65
C GLU A 191 -8.07 8.09 -31.76
N GLU A 192 -6.98 7.38 -31.49
CA GLU A 192 -6.69 6.03 -32.02
C GLU A 192 -5.69 5.31 -31.08
N VAL A 193 -6.02 4.08 -30.72
CA VAL A 193 -5.29 3.19 -29.80
C VAL A 193 -4.08 2.58 -30.50
N SER A 194 -2.91 2.58 -29.86
CA SER A 194 -1.76 1.80 -30.35
C SER A 194 -0.93 1.24 -29.19
N VAL A 195 -1.07 -0.07 -29.02
CA VAL A 195 -0.48 -0.99 -28.02
C VAL A 195 1.07 -0.96 -27.95
N GLY A 196 1.77 -0.21 -28.81
CA GLY A 196 3.23 -0.08 -28.79
C GLY A 196 3.81 1.07 -27.94
N LYS A 197 2.98 1.90 -27.30
CA LYS A 197 3.45 3.06 -26.53
C LYS A 197 3.75 2.77 -25.05
N LEU A 198 3.12 1.73 -24.48
CA LEU A 198 3.27 1.36 -23.07
C LEU A 198 4.67 0.81 -22.75
N ASP A 199 5.27 0.03 -23.66
CA ASP A 199 6.59 -0.56 -23.45
C ASP A 199 7.70 0.50 -23.42
N ALA A 200 7.58 1.58 -24.21
CA ALA A 200 8.56 2.66 -24.23
C ALA A 200 8.49 3.57 -22.99
N GLU A 201 7.28 3.82 -22.46
CA GLU A 201 7.07 4.65 -21.27
C GLU A 201 7.51 3.93 -19.97
N GLU A 202 7.40 2.59 -19.92
CA GLU A 202 7.90 1.80 -18.77
C GLU A 202 9.42 1.67 -18.74
N GLU A 203 10.08 1.59 -19.90
CA GLU A 203 11.54 1.64 -19.99
C GLU A 203 12.11 2.98 -19.52
N GLU A 204 11.40 4.09 -19.74
CA GLU A 204 11.82 5.42 -19.29
C GLU A 204 11.56 5.66 -17.80
N ARG A 205 10.50 5.04 -17.24
CA ARG A 205 10.10 5.17 -15.83
C ARG A 205 11.04 4.47 -14.85
N PHE A 206 11.65 3.36 -15.25
CA PHE A 206 12.62 2.61 -14.45
C PHE A 206 14.02 2.66 -15.09
N ASP A 207 14.43 3.83 -15.59
CA ASP A 207 15.81 4.00 -16.04
C ASP A 207 16.81 3.72 -14.90
N LYS A 208 17.84 2.90 -15.18
CA LYS A 208 18.81 2.44 -14.17
C LYS A 208 19.55 3.62 -13.54
N VAL A 209 19.95 4.60 -14.35
CA VAL A 209 20.75 5.74 -13.86
C VAL A 209 19.89 6.61 -12.96
N LYS A 210 18.65 6.92 -13.38
CA LYS A 210 17.67 7.64 -12.55
C LYS A 210 17.38 6.93 -11.23
N LEU A 211 17.14 5.60 -11.26
CA LEU A 211 16.90 4.82 -10.04
C LEU A 211 18.08 4.84 -9.08
N MET A 212 19.30 4.74 -9.60
CA MET A 212 20.53 4.79 -8.80
C MET A 212 20.71 6.15 -8.11
N GLU A 213 20.42 7.24 -8.81
CA GLU A 213 20.43 8.60 -8.25
C GLU A 213 19.31 8.77 -7.20
N GLU A 214 18.10 8.32 -7.50
CA GLU A 214 16.96 8.38 -6.58
C GLU A 214 17.23 7.59 -5.29
N PHE A 215 17.79 6.39 -5.36
CA PHE A 215 18.09 5.57 -4.18
C PHE A 215 19.21 6.17 -3.33
N ALA A 216 20.13 6.90 -3.95
CA ALA A 216 21.17 7.63 -3.24
C ALA A 216 20.59 8.84 -2.48
N ALA A 217 19.69 9.60 -3.13
CA ALA A 217 19.06 10.77 -2.53
C ALA A 217 17.97 10.40 -1.50
N LEU A 218 17.21 9.34 -1.77
CA LEU A 218 16.03 8.90 -1.03
C LEU A 218 16.06 7.38 -0.81
N PRO A 219 16.84 6.87 0.14
CA PRO A 219 16.98 5.42 0.34
C PRO A 219 15.70 4.71 0.80
N GLY A 220 14.73 5.47 1.32
CA GLY A 220 13.40 4.95 1.65
C GLY A 220 12.43 4.83 0.47
N ARG A 221 12.77 5.40 -0.70
CA ARG A 221 11.92 5.39 -1.89
C ARG A 221 11.51 3.99 -2.38
N PRO A 222 12.43 3.01 -2.48
CA PRO A 222 12.08 1.68 -2.95
C PRO A 222 11.44 0.81 -1.88
N VAL A 223 11.23 1.29 -0.64
CA VAL A 223 10.56 0.47 0.39
C VAL A 223 9.13 0.19 -0.04
N PHE A 224 8.72 -1.06 0.16
CA PHE A 224 7.50 -1.69 -0.33
C PHE A 224 7.46 -1.98 -1.82
N TRP A 225 8.51 -1.68 -2.58
CA TRP A 225 8.57 -2.08 -3.97
C TRP A 225 8.77 -3.58 -4.08
N SER A 226 8.12 -4.15 -5.09
CA SER A 226 8.13 -5.57 -5.39
C SER A 226 9.23 -5.87 -6.39
N ILE A 227 10.03 -6.90 -6.12
CA ILE A 227 11.02 -7.45 -7.04
C ILE A 227 10.81 -8.96 -7.18
N LEU A 228 11.43 -9.57 -8.18
CA LEU A 228 11.35 -11.01 -8.41
C LEU A 228 12.68 -11.68 -8.06
N LYS A 229 12.60 -12.91 -7.56
CA LYS A 229 13.75 -13.81 -7.39
C LYS A 229 13.47 -15.07 -8.19
N LYS A 230 14.38 -15.37 -9.11
CA LYS A 230 14.38 -16.63 -9.84
C LYS A 230 14.92 -17.74 -8.95
N ILE A 231 14.17 -18.83 -8.82
CA ILE A 231 14.62 -20.07 -8.19
C ILE A 231 14.62 -21.16 -9.26
N ARG A 232 15.66 -21.98 -9.27
CA ARG A 232 15.74 -23.16 -10.12
C ARG A 232 15.90 -24.37 -9.22
N PHE A 233 15.02 -25.34 -9.38
CA PHE A 233 15.12 -26.62 -8.69
C PHE A 233 14.87 -27.75 -9.68
N ILE A 234 15.34 -28.94 -9.32
CA ILE A 234 15.11 -30.14 -10.12
C ILE A 234 13.85 -30.78 -9.57
N ASP A 235 12.83 -30.93 -10.40
CA ASP A 235 11.62 -31.64 -10.02
C ASP A 235 11.94 -33.13 -9.91
N GLU A 236 11.74 -33.69 -8.71
CA GLU A 236 12.04 -35.08 -8.38
C GLU A 236 11.20 -36.07 -9.19
N LYS A 237 10.05 -35.65 -9.74
CA LYS A 237 9.16 -36.51 -10.53
C LYS A 237 9.54 -36.56 -12.01
N SER A 238 9.91 -35.43 -12.59
CA SER A 238 10.23 -35.32 -14.03
C SER A 238 11.73 -35.31 -14.32
N GLY A 239 12.58 -35.09 -13.31
CA GLY A 239 14.02 -34.86 -13.48
C GLY A 239 14.34 -33.56 -14.23
N SER A 240 13.35 -32.71 -14.50
CA SER A 240 13.50 -31.48 -15.26
C SER A 240 13.84 -30.30 -14.35
N ILE A 241 14.58 -29.32 -14.89
CA ILE A 241 14.88 -28.09 -14.16
C ILE A 241 13.66 -27.18 -14.28
N VAL A 242 12.91 -27.07 -13.19
CA VAL A 242 11.78 -26.16 -13.06
C VAL A 242 12.30 -24.82 -12.57
N THR A 243 11.85 -23.75 -13.23
CA THR A 243 12.13 -22.38 -12.83
C THR A 243 10.87 -21.80 -12.20
N GLU A 244 10.97 -21.37 -10.96
CA GLU A 244 9.90 -20.68 -10.25
C GLU A 244 10.33 -19.26 -9.91
N TRP A 245 9.39 -18.32 -9.91
CA TRP A 245 9.63 -16.94 -9.53
C TRP A 245 8.97 -16.66 -8.19
N ILE A 246 9.75 -16.10 -7.27
CA ILE A 246 9.28 -15.73 -5.95
C ILE A 246 9.30 -14.21 -5.83
N THR A 247 8.17 -13.63 -5.46
CA THR A 247 8.07 -12.19 -5.21
C THR A 247 8.75 -11.83 -3.89
N GLY A 248 9.54 -10.76 -3.91
CA GLY A 248 10.11 -10.15 -2.73
C GLY A 248 9.71 -8.70 -2.60
N GLN A 249 9.60 -8.23 -1.36
CA GLN A 249 9.31 -6.84 -1.07
C GLN A 249 10.49 -6.20 -0.34
N VAL A 250 10.89 -5.01 -0.80
CA VAL A 250 11.90 -4.21 -0.09
C VAL A 250 11.31 -3.78 1.27
N VAL A 251 11.87 -4.27 2.36
CA VAL A 251 11.38 -4.01 3.73
C VAL A 251 12.17 -2.93 4.47
N GLY A 252 13.33 -2.54 3.95
CA GLY A 252 14.16 -1.50 4.55
C GLY A 252 15.53 -1.39 3.91
N TRP A 253 16.41 -0.60 4.50
CA TRP A 253 17.80 -0.46 4.06
C TRP A 253 18.74 -0.35 5.25
N THR A 254 20.01 -0.64 5.01
CA THR A 254 21.11 -0.51 5.96
C THR A 254 21.98 0.66 5.54
N THR A 255 22.47 1.40 6.53
CA THR A 255 23.38 2.52 6.31
C THR A 255 24.73 2.24 6.95
N ASN A 256 25.81 2.49 6.22
CA ASN A 256 27.16 2.56 6.77
C ASN A 256 27.66 3.99 6.66
N ASN A 257 28.15 4.56 7.76
CA ASN A 257 28.63 5.95 7.84
C ASN A 257 27.67 7.00 7.26
N GLY A 258 26.36 6.83 7.47
CA GLY A 258 25.33 7.77 7.00
C GLY A 258 24.96 7.64 5.51
N SER A 259 25.60 6.74 4.77
CA SER A 259 25.25 6.43 3.38
C SER A 259 24.53 5.07 3.28
N PRO A 260 23.48 4.94 2.45
CA PRO A 260 22.79 3.67 2.25
C PRO A 260 23.71 2.68 1.51
N THR A 261 23.97 1.53 2.14
CA THR A 261 24.88 0.51 1.60
C THR A 261 24.15 -0.66 0.95
N ALA A 262 23.00 -1.05 1.50
CA ALA A 262 22.22 -2.16 0.95
C ALA A 262 20.75 -2.07 1.37
N TRP A 263 19.86 -2.59 0.54
CA TRP A 263 18.43 -2.72 0.77
C TRP A 263 18.08 -4.15 1.14
N VAL A 264 17.24 -4.32 2.16
CA VAL A 264 16.79 -5.63 2.61
C VAL A 264 15.47 -5.94 1.93
N VAL A 265 15.45 -7.03 1.18
CA VAL A 265 14.26 -7.59 0.54
C VAL A 265 13.83 -8.84 1.29
N LYS A 266 12.54 -8.93 1.61
CA LYS A 266 11.93 -10.12 2.18
C LYS A 266 11.12 -10.81 1.09
N PHE A 267 11.51 -12.04 0.75
CA PHE A 267 10.81 -12.89 -0.21
C PHE A 267 9.66 -13.66 0.47
N SER A 268 8.69 -14.11 -0.34
CA SER A 268 7.52 -14.86 0.17
C SER A 268 7.88 -16.24 0.75
N ASP A 269 9.03 -16.82 0.34
CA ASP A 269 9.66 -17.99 0.98
C ASP A 269 10.21 -17.70 2.40
N GLY A 270 10.18 -16.44 2.84
CA GLY A 270 10.70 -15.99 4.12
C GLY A 270 12.19 -15.64 4.10
N GLU A 271 12.91 -15.87 2.99
CA GLU A 271 14.30 -15.46 2.82
C GLU A 271 14.40 -13.93 2.88
N LYS A 272 15.42 -13.45 3.60
CA LYS A 272 15.81 -12.04 3.55
C LYS A 272 17.13 -11.92 2.81
N ARG A 273 17.17 -11.06 1.80
CA ARG A 273 18.36 -10.78 1.02
C ARG A 273 18.71 -9.30 1.13
N SER A 274 19.99 -9.01 1.31
CA SER A 274 20.52 -7.65 1.23
C SER A 274 21.04 -7.44 -0.18
N LEU A 275 20.47 -6.48 -0.91
CA LEU A 275 20.87 -6.10 -2.26
C LEU A 275 21.62 -4.77 -2.22
N GLY A 276 22.72 -4.71 -2.96
CA GLY A 276 23.40 -3.44 -3.23
C GLY A 276 22.52 -2.47 -4.01
N ARG A 277 22.94 -1.21 -4.10
CA ARG A 277 22.19 -0.18 -4.84
C ARG A 277 21.97 -0.56 -6.31
N GLU A 278 23.03 -1.04 -6.95
CA GLU A 278 23.00 -1.41 -8.37
C GLU A 278 22.18 -2.67 -8.60
N GLU A 279 22.39 -3.69 -7.77
CA GLU A 279 21.63 -4.94 -7.81
C GLU A 279 20.13 -4.68 -7.63
N LEU A 280 19.75 -3.81 -6.70
CA LEU A 280 18.35 -3.46 -6.49
C LEU A 280 17.74 -2.77 -7.73
N ALA A 281 18.47 -1.83 -8.34
CA ALA A 281 18.00 -1.16 -9.56
C ALA A 281 17.82 -2.15 -10.72
N ASP A 282 18.74 -3.11 -10.87
CA ASP A 282 18.65 -4.15 -11.90
C ASP A 282 17.48 -5.09 -11.66
N GLU A 283 17.24 -5.53 -10.42
CA GLU A 283 16.11 -6.42 -10.07
C GLU A 283 14.76 -5.71 -10.23
N ILE A 284 14.69 -4.42 -9.92
CA ILE A 284 13.49 -3.59 -10.16
C ILE A 284 13.20 -3.48 -11.66
N ARG A 285 14.24 -3.24 -12.48
CA ARG A 285 14.08 -3.17 -13.93
C ARG A 285 13.67 -4.49 -14.53
N ALA A 286 14.29 -5.58 -14.08
CA ALA A 286 13.92 -6.92 -14.51
C ALA A 286 12.47 -7.23 -14.14
N ALA A 287 12.05 -6.91 -12.92
CA ALA A 287 10.67 -7.10 -12.48
C ALA A 287 9.68 -6.24 -13.28
N ALA A 288 9.99 -4.97 -13.55
CA ALA A 288 9.16 -4.09 -14.37
C ALA A 288 9.02 -4.60 -15.82
N LYS A 289 10.13 -5.06 -16.43
CA LYS A 289 10.12 -5.66 -17.78
C LYS A 289 9.29 -6.93 -17.89
N MET A 290 9.15 -7.66 -16.78
CA MET A 290 8.28 -8.82 -16.66
C MET A 290 6.82 -8.43 -16.36
N GLY A 291 6.45 -7.16 -16.44
CA GLY A 291 5.09 -6.67 -16.20
C GLY A 291 4.68 -6.58 -14.72
N LEU A 292 5.60 -6.85 -13.78
CA LEU A 292 5.31 -6.73 -12.36
C LEU A 292 5.02 -5.26 -12.01
N ASN A 293 3.97 -5.04 -11.22
CA ASN A 293 3.74 -3.76 -10.59
C ASN A 293 4.74 -3.54 -9.44
N VAL A 294 5.96 -3.10 -9.80
CA VAL A 294 7.05 -2.85 -8.86
C VAL A 294 6.64 -1.88 -7.75
N THR A 295 5.85 -0.85 -8.05
CA THR A 295 5.55 0.20 -7.06
C THR A 295 4.34 -0.11 -6.16
N GLY A 296 3.58 -1.17 -6.46
CA GLY A 296 2.34 -1.52 -5.75
C GLY A 296 1.23 -0.48 -5.89
N ARG A 297 1.34 0.48 -6.81
CA ARG A 297 0.32 1.49 -7.11
C ARG A 297 -0.56 1.02 -8.25
N PRO A 298 -1.89 1.18 -8.22
CA PRO A 298 -2.72 0.90 -9.37
C PRO A 298 -2.13 1.57 -10.61
N ARG A 299 -1.99 0.84 -11.72
CA ARG A 299 -1.70 1.47 -13.01
C ARG A 299 -2.98 2.23 -13.36
N ASP A 300 -2.89 3.56 -13.36
CA ASP A 300 -4.03 4.40 -13.74
C ASP A 300 -4.49 3.97 -15.14
N LEU A 301 -5.75 3.54 -15.24
CA LEU A 301 -6.49 3.30 -16.48
C LEU A 301 -7.23 4.58 -16.88
#